data_AF-A0A9D6UU87-F1
#
_entry.id   AF-A0A9D6UU87-F1
#
_cell.length_a   1.000
_cell.length_b   1.000
_cell.length_c   1.000
_cell.angle_alpha   90.00
_cell.angle_beta   90.00
_cell.angle_gamma   90.00
#
_symmetry.space_group_name_H-M   'P 1'
#
loop_
_entity.id
_entity.type
_entity.pdbx_description
1 polymer ?
#
loop_
_entity_poly.entity_id
_entity_poly.type
_entity_poly.pdbx_seq_one_letter_code
_entity_poly.pdbx_strand_id
1 'polypeptide(L)' 'DLALHGEELAWSRFKRGRDHQRWYYQSLAETFSGRLSAEPGASLARVFDEEVQAVFG' A
#
# COMPACT_ATOMS: atom_id res chain seq x y z
N ASP A 1 10.37 5.84 -5.31
CA ASP A 1 11.34 5.66 -4.22
C ASP A 1 12.11 4.35 -4.33
N LEU A 2 11.43 3.19 -4.30
CA LEU A 2 12.05 1.87 -4.47
C LEU A 2 12.90 1.75 -5.76
N ALA A 3 12.34 2.14 -6.91
CA ALA A 3 13.06 2.12 -8.19
C ALA A 3 14.26 3.09 -8.25
N LEU A 4 14.28 4.12 -7.39
CA LEU A 4 15.31 5.17 -7.37
C LEU A 4 16.41 4.91 -6.33
N HIS A 5 16.08 4.20 -5.25
CA HIS A 5 16.93 4.08 -4.06
C HIS A 5 17.18 2.63 -3.61
N GLY A 6 16.51 1.64 -4.22
CA GLY A 6 16.57 0.24 -3.81
C GLY A 6 15.72 -0.05 -2.56
N GLU A 7 15.43 -1.34 -2.32
CA GLU A 7 14.55 -1.76 -1.22
C GLU A 7 15.11 -1.36 0.15
N GLU A 8 16.37 -1.70 0.44
CA GLU A 8 16.95 -1.54 1.77
C GLU A 8 16.94 -0.07 2.24
N LEU A 9 17.35 0.85 1.36
CA LEU A 9 17.38 2.28 1.67
C LEU A 9 15.96 2.86 1.81
N ALA A 10 15.02 2.47 0.95
CA ALA A 10 13.64 2.95 1.01
C ALA A 10 12.98 2.58 2.35
N TRP A 11 13.14 1.33 2.78
CA TRP A 11 12.52 0.84 4.02
C TRP A 11 13.21 1.34 5.29
N SER A 12 14.50 1.68 5.22
CA SER A 12 15.26 2.27 6.34
C SER A 12 14.70 3.62 6.81
N ARG A 13 13.96 4.33 5.94
CA ARG A 13 13.34 5.63 6.25
C ARG A 13 12.14 5.51 7.19
N PHE A 14 11.54 4.33 7.27
CA PHE A 14 10.39 4.08 8.12
C PHE A 14 10.84 3.62 9.51
N LYS A 15 10.20 4.16 10.56
CA LYS A 15 10.42 3.72 11.95
C LYS A 15 10.13 2.23 12.16
N ARG A 16 9.28 1.65 11.33
CA ARG A 16 8.96 0.22 11.30
C ARG A 16 9.22 -0.28 9.87
N GLY A 17 9.99 -1.36 9.76
CA GLY A 17 10.47 -1.88 8.46
C GLY A 17 9.37 -2.45 7.55
N ARG A 18 9.81 -2.96 6.39
CA ARG A 18 8.96 -3.40 5.27
C ARG A 18 7.75 -4.25 5.67
N ASP A 19 7.94 -5.26 6.52
CA ASP A 19 6.84 -6.17 6.89
C ASP A 19 5.72 -5.49 7.69
N HIS A 20 6.06 -4.52 8.55
CA HIS A 20 5.06 -3.75 9.27
C HIS A 20 4.33 -2.79 8.33
N GLN A 21 5.03 -2.22 7.35
CA GLN A 21 4.40 -1.39 6.32
C GLN A 21 3.47 -2.24 5.44
N ARG A 22 3.92 -3.42 5.01
CA ARG A 22 3.10 -4.39 4.26
C ARG A 22 1.79 -4.67 4.99
N TRP A 23 1.86 -5.10 6.25
CA TRP A 23 0.68 -5.38 7.07
C TRP A 23 -0.27 -4.18 7.15
N TYR A 24 0.26 -2.99 7.38
CA TYR A 24 -0.53 -1.77 7.49
C TYR A 24 -1.24 -1.42 6.18
N TYR A 25 -0.51 -1.37 5.07
CA TYR A 25 -1.07 -0.99 3.77
C TYR A 25 -2.05 -2.04 3.22
N GLN A 26 -1.79 -3.33 3.43
CA GLN A 26 -2.74 -4.39 3.08
C GLN A 26 -4.04 -4.30 3.90
N SER A 27 -3.93 -4.02 5.20
CA SER A 27 -5.11 -3.84 6.07
C SER A 27 -5.95 -2.64 5.64
N LEU A 28 -5.31 -1.55 5.17
CA LEU A 28 -6.01 -0.41 4.59
C LEU A 28 -6.70 -0.76 3.27
N ALA A 29 -6.02 -1.48 2.38
CA ALA A 29 -6.57 -1.88 1.08
C ALA A 29 -7.84 -2.75 1.27
N GLU A 30 -7.80 -3.71 2.18
CA GLU A 30 -8.96 -4.53 2.56
C GLU A 30 -10.09 -3.66 3.13
N THR A 31 -9.76 -2.76 4.05
CA THR A 31 -10.76 -1.86 4.68
C THR A 31 -11.42 -0.94 3.65
N PHE A 32 -10.65 -0.37 2.73
CA PHE A 32 -11.18 0.53 1.71
C PHE A 32 -12.02 -0.21 0.68
N SER A 33 -11.56 -1.36 0.20
CA SER A 33 -12.33 -2.20 -0.73
C SER A 33 -13.68 -2.65 -0.15
N GLY A 34 -13.73 -2.92 1.16
CA GLY A 34 -14.97 -3.30 1.84
C GLY A 34 -15.91 -2.14 2.16
N ARG A 35 -15.42 -0.89 2.25
CA ARG A 35 -16.21 0.27 2.72
C ARG A 35 -16.52 1.30 1.65
N LEU A 36 -15.68 1.42 0.63
CA LEU A 36 -15.81 2.42 -0.43
C LEU A 36 -16.43 1.76 -1.67
N SER A 37 -17.75 1.57 -1.66
CA SER A 37 -18.47 0.90 -2.75
C SER A 37 -19.10 1.85 -3.78
N ALA A 38 -19.11 3.16 -3.51
CA ALA A 38 -19.66 4.17 -4.40
C ALA A 38 -18.55 5.03 -5.02
N GLU A 39 -18.77 5.51 -6.24
CA GLU A 39 -17.85 6.43 -6.90
C GLU A 39 -17.81 7.81 -6.21
N PRO A 40 -16.64 8.47 -6.15
CA PRO A 40 -15.35 8.04 -6.71
C PRO A 40 -14.55 7.08 -5.82
N GLY A 41 -15.07 6.76 -4.63
CA GLY A 41 -14.37 5.97 -3.61
C GLY A 41 -14.00 4.56 -4.08
N ALA A 42 -14.88 3.90 -4.83
CA ALA A 42 -14.61 2.57 -5.37
C ALA A 42 -13.41 2.56 -6.33
N SER A 43 -13.34 3.52 -7.25
CA SER A 43 -12.17 3.68 -8.13
C SER A 43 -10.89 3.96 -7.35
N LEU A 44 -10.93 4.82 -6.33
CA LEU A 44 -9.77 5.12 -5.49
C LEU A 44 -9.30 3.91 -4.68
N ALA A 45 -10.23 3.13 -4.12
CA ALA A 45 -9.90 1.92 -3.37
C ALA A 45 -9.22 0.87 -4.27
N ARG A 46 -9.71 0.71 -5.52
CA ARG A 46 -9.10 -0.19 -6.50
C ARG A 46 -7.69 0.22 -6.88
N VAL A 47 -7.48 1.50 -7.22
CA VAL A 47 -6.14 2.01 -7.56
C VAL A 47 -5.18 1.86 -6.38
N PHE A 48 -5.67 2.13 -5.16
CA PHE A 48 -4.85 1.94 -3.96
C PHE A 48 -4.44 0.47 -3.76
N ASP A 49 -5.37 -0.48 -3.92
CA ASP A 49 -5.05 -1.91 -3.82
C ASP A 49 -4.03 -2.35 -4.88
N GLU A 50 -4.20 -1.91 -6.14
CA GLU A 50 -3.26 -2.17 -7.23
C GLU A 50 -1.82 -1.71 -6.88
N GLU A 51 -1.66 -0.51 -6.32
CA GLU A 51 -0.36 0.01 -5.89
C GLU A 51 0.22 -0.76 -4.68
N VAL A 52 -0.63 -1.19 -3.74
CA VAL A 52 -0.20 -2.02 -2.61
C VAL A 52 0.31 -3.38 -3.09
N GLN A 53 -0.36 -4.01 -4.05
CA GLN A 53 0.12 -5.26 -4.66
C GLN A 53 1.41 -5.04 -5.45
N ALA A 54 1.54 -3.93 -6.18
CA ALA A 54 2.76 -3.63 -6.92
C ALA A 54 4.00 -3.46 -6.01
N VAL A 55 3.81 -2.94 -4.79
CA VAL A 55 4.91 -2.71 -3.83
C VAL A 55 5.22 -3.93 -2.97
N PHE A 56 4.20 -4.71 -2.59
CA PHE A 56 4.33 -5.74 -1.56
C PHE A 56 4.00 -7.17 -2.01
N GLY A 57 3.39 -7.34 -3.18
CA GLY A 57 3.08 -8.64 -3.81
C GLY A 57 4.30 -9.34 -4.41
#